data_AF-A0A923QSW3-F1
#
_entry.id   AF-A0A923QSW3-F1
#
_cell.length_a   1.000
_cell.length_b   1.000
_cell.length_c   1.000
_cell.angle_alpha   90.00
_cell.angle_beta   90.00
_cell.angle_gamma   90.00
#
_symmetry.space_group_name_H-M   'P 1'
#
loop_
_entity.id
_entity.type
_entity.pdbx_description
1 polymer ?
#
loop_
_entity_poly.entity_id
_entity_poly.type
_entity_poly.pdbx_seq_one_letter_code
_entity_poly.pdbx_strand_id
1 'polypeptide(L)'
;MEEFDEMERDMERDMEQLDNVPINHIPYVSVGSVTKQIMAINPSLSAHDIMAIVRESISTQGERAGEFAASETINVEKALELARASLKSH
;
A
#
# COMPACT_ATOMS: atom_id res chain seq x y z
N MET A 1 23.44 -2.31 -44.45
CA MET A 1 21.97 -2.47 -44.36
C MET A 1 21.69 -3.81 -43.67
N GLU A 2 22.38 -4.07 -42.55
CA GLU A 2 22.34 -5.33 -41.77
C GLU A 2 22.32 -4.99 -40.26
N GLU A 3 22.99 -3.90 -39.86
CA GLU A 3 22.98 -3.38 -38.48
C GLU A 3 21.59 -2.93 -37.97
N PHE A 4 20.71 -2.47 -38.87
CA PHE A 4 19.34 -2.06 -38.49
C PHE A 4 18.45 -3.28 -38.17
N ASP A 5 18.65 -4.40 -38.87
CA ASP A 5 17.85 -5.62 -38.68
C ASP A 5 18.27 -6.40 -37.42
N GLU A 6 19.49 -6.20 -36.92
CA GLU A 6 19.92 -6.73 -35.62
C GLU A 6 19.36 -5.89 -34.47
N MET A 7 19.34 -4.56 -34.61
CA MET A 7 18.81 -3.65 -33.59
C MET A 7 17.31 -3.85 -33.34
N GLU A 8 16.53 -4.14 -34.39
CA GLU A 8 15.09 -4.42 -34.28
C GLU A 8 14.80 -5.76 -33.58
N ARG A 9 15.60 -6.80 -33.87
CA ARG A 9 15.48 -8.12 -33.23
C ARG A 9 15.88 -8.13 -31.76
N ASP A 10 16.82 -7.28 -31.36
CA ASP A 10 17.19 -7.14 -29.94
C ASP A 10 16.12 -6.36 -29.16
N MET A 11 15.47 -5.35 -29.75
CA MET A 11 14.32 -4.67 -29.13
C MET A 11 13.13 -5.61 -28.88
N GLU A 12 12.82 -6.50 -29.82
CA GLU A 12 11.73 -7.48 -29.64
C GLU A 12 12.02 -8.46 -28.48
N ARG A 13 13.28 -8.89 -28.32
CA ARG A 13 13.68 -9.77 -27.20
C ARG A 13 13.61 -9.08 -25.84
N ASP A 14 13.99 -7.80 -25.78
CA ASP A 14 13.90 -7.03 -24.54
C ASP A 14 12.44 -6.76 -24.14
N MET A 15 11.54 -6.62 -25.12
CA MET A 15 10.11 -6.44 -24.88
C MET A 15 9.44 -7.71 -24.33
N GLU A 16 9.79 -8.90 -24.83
CA GLU A 16 9.30 -10.19 -24.29
C GLU A 16 9.74 -10.46 -22.83
N GLN A 17 10.86 -9.89 -22.38
CA GLN A 17 11.32 -10.03 -21.00
C GLN A 17 10.49 -9.22 -20.00
N LEU A 18 9.87 -8.11 -20.43
CA LEU A 18 9.04 -7.28 -19.55
C LEU A 18 7.70 -7.94 -19.20
N ASP A 19 7.13 -8.73 -20.12
CA ASP A 19 5.88 -9.47 -19.88
C ASP A 19 6.03 -10.62 -18.87
N ASN A 20 7.27 -11.04 -18.59
CA ASN A 20 7.57 -12.11 -17.65
C ASN A 20 7.95 -11.61 -16.24
N VAL A 21 7.84 -10.31 -15.96
CA VAL A 21 8.02 -9.79 -14.60
C VAL A 21 6.77 -10.16 -13.79
N PRO A 22 6.86 -11.05 -12.78
CA PRO A 22 5.71 -11.37 -11.94
C PRO A 22 5.24 -10.10 -11.23
N ILE A 23 4.06 -9.62 -11.59
CA ILE A 23 3.37 -8.56 -10.85
C ILE A 23 2.96 -9.20 -9.53
N ASN A 24 3.82 -9.06 -8.51
CA ASN A 24 3.47 -9.37 -7.14
C ASN A 24 2.33 -8.42 -6.73
N HIS A 25 1.10 -8.90 -6.86
CA HIS A 25 -0.08 -8.17 -6.43
C HIS A 25 -0.10 -8.16 -4.91
N ILE A 26 0.61 -7.21 -4.32
CA ILE A 26 0.47 -6.89 -2.91
C ILE A 26 -0.88 -6.18 -2.80
N PRO A 27 -1.86 -6.72 -2.07
CA PRO A 27 -3.13 -6.03 -1.87
C PRO A 27 -2.88 -4.77 -1.05
N TYR A 28 -2.65 -3.64 -1.73
CA TYR A 28 -2.52 -2.35 -1.09
C TYR A 28 -3.88 -1.95 -0.54
N VAL A 29 -4.05 -2.07 0.77
CA VAL A 29 -5.21 -1.48 1.43
C VAL A 29 -5.10 0.03 1.29
N SER A 30 -6.05 0.62 0.57
CA SER A 30 -6.05 2.07 0.36
C SER A 30 -6.46 2.81 1.63
N VAL A 31 -5.78 3.93 1.91
CA VAL A 31 -6.13 4.86 2.99
C VAL A 31 -7.63 5.20 2.94
N GLY A 32 -8.14 5.52 1.74
CA GLY A 32 -9.54 5.89 1.56
C GLY A 32 -10.55 4.80 1.96
N SER A 33 -10.21 3.52 1.80
CA SER A 33 -11.06 2.42 2.27
C SER A 33 -11.12 2.38 3.81
N VAL A 34 -9.96 2.53 4.46
CA VAL A 34 -9.85 2.53 5.93
C VAL A 34 -10.54 3.75 6.53
N THR A 35 -10.34 4.95 5.96
CA THR A 35 -11.04 6.18 6.36
C THR A 35 -12.56 6.00 6.33
N LYS A 36 -13.12 5.41 5.27
CA LYS A 36 -14.56 5.15 5.17
C LYS A 36 -15.05 4.23 6.29
N GLN A 37 -14.28 3.19 6.63
CA GLN A 37 -14.64 2.27 7.71
C GLN A 37 -14.56 2.93 9.10
N ILE A 38 -13.54 3.76 9.35
CA ILE A 38 -13.41 4.55 10.58
C ILE A 38 -14.62 5.47 10.74
N MET A 39 -14.99 6.21 9.69
CA MET A 39 -16.16 7.11 9.70
C MET A 39 -17.47 6.37 9.93
N ALA A 40 -17.61 5.15 9.41
CA ALA A 40 -18.79 4.32 9.64
C ALA A 40 -18.89 3.83 11.09
N ILE A 41 -17.76 3.61 11.77
CA ILE A 41 -17.72 3.21 13.18
C ILE A 41 -17.99 4.40 14.09
N ASN A 42 -17.31 5.51 13.86
CA ASN A 42 -17.48 6.72 14.64
C ASN A 42 -17.60 7.96 13.72
N PRO A 43 -18.83 8.36 13.37
CA PRO A 43 -19.07 9.50 12.49
C PRO A 43 -18.83 10.86 13.17
N SER A 44 -18.60 10.92 14.48
CA SER A 44 -18.30 12.17 15.19
C SER A 44 -16.83 12.56 15.14
N LEU A 45 -15.95 11.67 14.64
CA LEU A 45 -14.53 11.95 14.52
C LEU A 45 -14.29 13.06 13.49
N SER A 46 -13.41 14.00 13.83
CA SER A 46 -12.96 15.00 12.87
C SER A 46 -12.03 14.36 11.82
N ALA A 47 -11.85 15.02 10.68
CA ALA A 47 -10.89 14.59 9.68
C ALA A 47 -9.46 14.47 10.25
N HIS A 48 -9.12 15.35 11.21
CA HIS A 48 -7.83 15.29 11.91
C HIS A 48 -7.68 13.99 12.72
N ASP A 49 -8.70 13.60 13.47
CA ASP A 49 -8.65 12.40 14.31
C ASP A 49 -8.65 11.12 13.47
N ILE A 50 -9.40 11.11 12.37
CA ILE A 50 -9.38 9.98 11.42
C ILE A 50 -7.97 9.81 10.83
N MET A 51 -7.31 10.89 10.44
CA MET A 51 -5.94 10.83 9.92
C MET A 51 -4.92 10.42 11.00
N ALA A 52 -5.14 10.82 12.26
CA ALA A 52 -4.32 10.38 13.38
C ALA A 52 -4.44 8.86 13.59
N ILE A 53 -5.66 8.31 13.58
CA ILE A 53 -5.91 6.87 13.68
C ILE A 53 -5.25 6.11 12.51
N VAL A 54 -5.41 6.59 11.27
CA VAL A 54 -4.77 5.97 10.10
C VAL A 54 -3.26 5.96 10.26
N ARG A 55 -2.65 7.09 10.64
CA ARG A 55 -1.19 7.17 10.83
C ARG A 55 -0.71 6.23 11.93
N GLU A 56 -1.41 6.18 13.06
CA GLU A 56 -1.06 5.29 14.17
C GLU A 56 -1.21 3.81 13.79
N SER A 57 -2.09 3.50 12.84
CA SER A 57 -2.29 2.15 12.33
C SER A 57 -1.23 1.70 11.31
N ILE A 58 -0.31 2.57 10.87
CA ILE A 58 0.76 2.18 9.96
C ILE A 58 1.77 1.30 10.72
N SER A 59 2.03 0.12 10.18
CA SER A 59 3.12 -0.76 10.59
C SER A 59 4.20 -0.79 9.52
N THR A 60 5.45 -0.63 9.94
CA THR A 60 6.61 -0.88 9.09
C THR A 60 6.84 -2.40 9.00
N GLN A 61 6.56 -2.98 7.84
CA GLN A 61 7.05 -4.33 7.55
C GLN A 61 8.40 -4.17 6.84
N GLY A 62 9.50 -4.50 7.54
CA GLY A 62 10.82 -4.43 6.89
C GLY A 62 12.09 -4.40 7.74
N GLU A 63 12.06 -4.43 9.07
CA GLU A 63 13.31 -4.45 9.87
C GLU A 63 13.99 -5.83 9.97
N ARG A 64 13.72 -6.75 9.05
CA ARG A 64 14.48 -8.01 8.96
C ARG A 64 15.51 -7.95 7.85
N ALA A 65 16.70 -7.51 8.25
CA ALA A 65 18.01 -7.87 7.72
C ALA A 65 18.16 -7.88 6.19
N GLY A 66 18.53 -6.72 5.64
CA GLY A 66 19.13 -6.61 4.32
C GLY A 66 18.12 -6.50 3.19
N GLU A 67 18.15 -5.35 2.50
CA GLU A 67 17.77 -5.24 1.09
C GLU A 67 16.29 -5.29 0.69
N PHE A 68 15.36 -4.71 1.44
CA PHE A 68 14.13 -4.16 0.83
C PHE A 68 13.74 -2.86 1.54
N ALA A 69 13.36 -1.84 0.76
CA ALA A 69 12.85 -0.58 1.32
C ALA A 69 11.68 -0.90 2.26
N ALA A 70 11.73 -0.38 3.50
CA ALA A 70 10.69 -0.61 4.49
C ALA A 70 9.31 -0.27 3.89
N SER A 71 8.46 -1.27 3.72
CA SER A 71 7.12 -1.06 3.18
C SER A 71 6.22 -0.67 4.34
N GLU A 72 5.77 0.58 4.32
CA GLU A 72 4.71 1.03 5.21
C GLU A 72 3.39 0.38 4.78
N THR A 73 2.74 -0.32 5.71
CA THR A 73 1.45 -0.99 5.47
C THR A 73 0.46 -0.55 6.54
N ILE A 74 -0.80 -0.37 6.15
CA ILE A 74 -1.86 0.01 7.10
C ILE A 74 -2.39 -1.25 7.77
N ASN A 75 -2.25 -1.34 9.10
CA ASN A 75 -2.91 -2.36 9.90
C ASN A 75 -4.37 -1.96 10.12
N VAL A 76 -5.26 -2.53 9.28
CA VAL A 76 -6.70 -2.21 9.30
C VAL A 76 -7.32 -2.55 10.65
N GLU A 77 -7.00 -3.70 11.23
CA GLU A 77 -7.58 -4.14 12.51
C GLU A 77 -7.28 -3.12 13.61
N LYS A 78 -6.02 -2.68 13.72
CA LYS A 78 -5.62 -1.63 14.65
C LYS A 78 -6.38 -0.32 14.41
N ALA A 79 -6.56 0.08 13.16
CA ALA A 79 -7.32 1.30 12.82
C ALA A 79 -8.79 1.21 13.29
N LEU A 80 -9.44 0.06 13.10
CA LEU A 80 -10.82 -0.17 13.51
C LEU A 80 -10.95 -0.27 15.04
N GLU A 81 -9.96 -0.84 15.73
CA GLU A 81 -9.92 -0.88 17.19
C GLU A 81 -9.81 0.51 17.80
N LEU A 82 -8.91 1.35 17.28
CA LEU A 82 -8.76 2.76 17.70
C LEU A 82 -10.05 3.55 17.45
N ALA A 83 -10.69 3.36 16.29
CA ALA A 83 -11.98 3.96 15.98
C ALA A 83 -13.07 3.55 17.00
N ARG A 84 -13.15 2.26 17.37
CA ARG A 84 -14.10 1.79 18.40
C ARG A 84 -13.76 2.31 19.79
N ALA A 85 -12.47 2.41 20.14
CA ALA A 85 -12.04 2.93 21.44
C ALA A 85 -12.43 4.39 21.63
N SER A 86 -12.37 5.19 20.56
CA SER A 86 -12.77 6.61 20.59
C SER A 86 -14.24 6.84 20.99
N LEU A 87 -15.12 5.85 20.81
CA LEU A 87 -16.52 5.91 21.24
C LEU A 87 -16.69 5.80 22.76
N LYS A 88 -15.74 5.17 23.48
CA LYS A 88 -15.83 4.95 24.94
C LYS A 88 -15.37 6.16 25.76
N SER A 89 -14.71 7.12 25.13
CA SER A 89 -14.21 8.34 25.77
C SER A 89 -15.20 9.51 25.70
N HIS A 90 -16.39 9.27 25.16
CA HIS A 90 -17.53 10.18 25.12
C HIS A 90 -18.67 9.66 26.01
#